data_AF-A0A0G0TQ49-F1
#
_entry.id   AF-A0A0G0TQ49-F1
#
_cell.length_a   1.000
_cell.length_b   1.000
_cell.length_c   1.000
_cell.angle_alpha   90.00
_cell.angle_beta   90.00
_cell.angle_gamma   90.00
#
_symmetry.space_group_name_H-M   'P 1'
#
loop_
_entity.id
_entity.type
_entity.pdbx_description
1 polymer ?
#
loop_
_entity_poly.entity_id
_entity_poly.type
_entity_poly.pdbx_seq_one_letter_code
_entity_poly.pdbx_strand_id
1 'polypeptide(L)'
;MSPRKIILLSAAFTIFICAGFIVVRYSYLFNKSLFSGTSTEVIYIDENGFSPNKIEIGVNSKVIFKNTDTREHWPASNIHPSHEIYPEFDPKKPLKPGEEWSFVFKRSGIWKFHDHYYPQLAGTITVSKDEKGNNTPFDFPRPRSGQVVQDKQTKKDEEDFENLPLVEKNSDKILTDNILLKAYVKQYGVAEAMASIIKLSNYGSSVDCHQQAHEIGRVGYKLSGSLTFEQCDAACHSGCYHGAMEGFLNQKGTENLAENINQICETFETSFGTFECLHGVGHGVLAYLDYDMPATIEECAKLKDGFSHTSCYGGMFMENILTGLGYGANKESHSTTWLNNTDPYFPCNAMSQEYEVQFQCYQMQTSWMLKITNYDFDKVAQYCLKAPEGYKQVCFKSLGRDAGGQTLRNPDSIIKICSAMPSENDYIDQCYKGAVNVIIDFWGPNLKGQASELCKKIINATHKNNCYSSIAERISGLSNDKNIREMICNTFELTYQKLCRIYTN
;
A
#
# COMPACT_ATOMS: atom_id res chain seq x y z
N MET A 1 11.25 -6.30 -64.70
CA MET A 1 12.19 -7.30 -64.11
C MET A 1 11.84 -8.67 -64.69
N SER A 2 12.80 -9.48 -65.16
CA SER A 2 12.44 -10.77 -65.79
C SER A 2 11.87 -11.76 -64.76
N PRO A 3 10.98 -12.69 -65.15
CA PRO A 3 10.33 -13.63 -64.23
C PRO A 3 11.33 -14.44 -63.39
N ARG A 4 12.51 -14.75 -63.96
CA ARG A 4 13.60 -15.44 -63.25
C ARG A 4 14.18 -14.62 -62.09
N LYS A 5 14.27 -13.29 -62.20
CA LYS A 5 14.79 -12.43 -61.12
C LYS A 5 13.79 -12.31 -59.96
N ILE A 6 12.49 -12.38 -60.22
CA ILE A 6 11.45 -12.33 -59.18
C ILE A 6 11.45 -13.61 -58.36
N ILE A 7 11.58 -14.77 -59.01
CA ILE A 7 11.63 -16.08 -58.32
C ILE A 7 12.90 -16.22 -57.46
N LEU A 8 14.05 -15.74 -57.94
CA LEU A 8 15.30 -15.76 -57.16
C LEU A 8 15.24 -14.82 -55.94
N LEU A 9 14.63 -13.64 -56.08
CA LEU A 9 14.43 -12.70 -54.97
C LEU A 9 13.43 -13.22 -53.94
N SER A 10 12.34 -13.87 -54.37
CA SER A 10 11.38 -14.47 -53.43
C SER A 10 12.01 -15.63 -52.66
N ALA A 11 12.77 -16.51 -53.33
CA ALA A 11 13.46 -17.62 -52.69
C ALA A 11 14.49 -17.15 -51.66
N ALA A 12 15.28 -16.11 -51.98
CA ALA A 12 16.24 -15.52 -51.05
C ALA A 12 15.54 -14.89 -49.82
N PHE A 13 14.41 -14.21 -50.03
CA PHE A 13 13.63 -13.60 -48.95
C PHE A 13 13.00 -14.65 -48.03
N THR A 14 12.49 -15.75 -48.58
CA THR A 14 11.97 -16.87 -47.78
C THR A 14 13.07 -17.55 -46.96
N ILE A 15 14.26 -17.74 -47.53
CA ILE A 15 15.41 -18.31 -46.80
C ILE A 15 15.86 -17.39 -45.66
N PHE A 16 15.89 -16.06 -45.88
CA PHE A 16 16.22 -15.09 -44.82
C PHE A 16 15.19 -15.09 -43.69
N ILE A 17 13.89 -15.16 -44.02
CA ILE A 17 12.82 -15.25 -43.02
C ILE A 17 12.93 -16.57 -42.24
N CYS A 18 13.10 -17.71 -42.92
CA CYS A 18 13.27 -19.01 -42.27
C CYS A 18 14.52 -19.06 -41.38
N ALA A 19 15.66 -18.51 -41.83
CA ALA A 19 16.87 -18.41 -41.03
C ALA A 19 16.68 -17.51 -39.80
N GLY A 20 15.98 -16.38 -39.96
CA GLY A 20 15.60 -15.51 -38.84
C GLY A 20 14.70 -16.22 -37.82
N PHE A 21 13.70 -16.97 -38.27
CA PHE A 21 12.84 -17.77 -37.39
C PHE A 21 13.60 -18.90 -36.71
N ILE A 22 14.55 -19.54 -37.39
CA ILE A 22 15.41 -20.58 -36.81
C ILE A 22 16.32 -19.96 -35.75
N VAL A 23 16.95 -18.81 -35.99
CA VAL A 23 17.80 -18.12 -35.00
C VAL A 23 16.97 -17.65 -33.81
N VAL A 24 15.79 -17.07 -34.01
CA VAL A 24 14.90 -16.67 -32.90
C VAL A 24 14.42 -17.90 -32.12
N ARG A 25 14.05 -19.00 -32.79
CA ARG A 25 13.73 -20.26 -32.11
C ARG A 25 14.93 -20.84 -31.39
N TYR A 26 16.13 -20.79 -31.98
CA TYR A 26 17.33 -21.34 -31.36
C TYR A 26 17.70 -20.50 -30.15
N SER A 27 17.70 -19.17 -30.21
CA SER A 27 17.91 -18.28 -29.07
C SER A 27 16.84 -18.47 -27.99
N TYR A 28 15.57 -18.65 -28.38
CA TYR A 28 14.48 -18.95 -27.47
C TYR A 28 14.64 -20.33 -26.81
N LEU A 29 15.07 -21.35 -27.56
CA LEU A 29 15.33 -22.71 -27.08
C LEU A 29 16.64 -22.81 -26.26
N PHE A 30 17.65 -21.99 -26.57
CA PHE A 30 18.91 -21.88 -25.83
C PHE A 30 18.68 -21.20 -24.48
N ASN A 31 17.88 -20.11 -24.45
CA ASN A 31 17.39 -19.53 -23.20
C ASN A 31 16.55 -20.54 -22.41
N LYS A 32 15.64 -21.29 -23.07
CA LYS A 32 14.85 -22.35 -22.41
C LYS A 32 15.70 -23.47 -21.78
N SER A 33 16.82 -23.83 -22.39
CA SER A 33 17.70 -24.90 -21.92
C SER A 33 18.57 -24.50 -20.70
N LEU A 34 18.76 -23.21 -20.43
CA LEU A 34 19.58 -22.73 -19.31
C LEU A 34 18.83 -22.75 -17.97
N PHE A 35 17.49 -22.73 -17.96
CA PHE A 35 16.68 -22.54 -16.75
C PHE A 35 16.03 -23.82 -16.19
N SER A 36 16.39 -25.02 -16.67
CA SER A 36 15.81 -26.28 -16.18
C SER A 36 16.68 -27.03 -15.15
N GLY A 37 17.75 -26.41 -14.65
CA GLY A 37 18.66 -27.01 -13.67
C GLY A 37 18.76 -26.17 -12.40
N THR A 38 18.85 -26.83 -11.24
CA THR A 38 19.24 -26.18 -9.98
C THR A 38 20.59 -25.48 -10.19
N SER A 39 20.62 -24.14 -10.16
CA SER A 39 21.85 -23.36 -10.27
C SER A 39 22.38 -22.95 -8.90
N THR A 40 23.65 -22.55 -8.85
CA THR A 40 24.23 -21.85 -7.70
C THR A 40 24.75 -20.50 -8.19
N GLU A 41 24.11 -19.42 -7.74
CA GLU A 41 24.50 -18.06 -8.07
C GLU A 41 25.20 -17.41 -6.88
N VAL A 42 26.10 -16.46 -7.15
CA VAL A 42 26.80 -15.69 -6.10
C VAL A 42 26.49 -14.22 -6.28
N ILE A 43 26.03 -13.58 -5.21
CA ILE A 43 25.85 -12.12 -5.09
C ILE A 43 26.94 -11.60 -4.16
N TYR A 44 27.79 -10.72 -4.67
CA TYR A 44 28.79 -10.01 -3.90
C TYR A 44 28.16 -8.77 -3.26
N ILE A 45 28.57 -8.44 -2.04
CA ILE A 45 28.15 -7.24 -1.31
C ILE A 45 29.38 -6.36 -1.14
N ASP A 46 29.35 -5.15 -1.68
CA ASP A 46 30.40 -4.15 -1.52
C ASP A 46 29.82 -2.77 -1.16
N GLU A 47 30.67 -1.74 -1.11
CA GLU A 47 30.29 -0.37 -0.76
C GLU A 47 29.21 0.24 -1.68
N ASN A 48 29.08 -0.28 -2.91
CA ASN A 48 28.09 0.13 -3.90
C ASN A 48 26.80 -0.72 -3.84
N GLY A 49 26.77 -1.79 -3.03
CA GLY A 49 25.62 -2.65 -2.82
C GLY A 49 25.78 -4.07 -3.35
N PHE A 50 24.69 -4.66 -3.82
CA PHE A 50 24.65 -6.04 -4.31
C PHE A 50 25.09 -6.13 -5.78
N SER A 51 25.96 -7.09 -6.10
CA SER A 51 26.46 -7.32 -7.46
C SER A 51 26.53 -8.82 -7.79
N PRO A 52 25.71 -9.32 -8.75
CA PRO A 52 24.60 -8.61 -9.40
C PRO A 52 23.48 -8.27 -8.40
N ASN A 53 22.82 -7.12 -8.58
CA ASN A 53 21.64 -6.75 -7.78
C ASN A 53 20.34 -7.38 -8.29
N LYS A 54 20.37 -8.02 -9.47
CA LYS A 54 19.23 -8.73 -10.06
C LYS A 54 19.69 -10.05 -10.66
N ILE A 55 19.03 -11.15 -10.30
CA ILE A 55 19.28 -12.48 -10.87
C ILE A 55 17.97 -13.19 -11.20
N GLU A 56 18.04 -14.09 -12.18
CA GLU A 56 16.95 -15.01 -12.53
C GLU A 56 17.41 -16.44 -12.30
N ILE A 57 16.65 -17.23 -11.55
CA ILE A 57 16.99 -18.61 -11.17
C ILE A 57 15.76 -19.52 -11.27
N GLY A 58 15.97 -20.84 -11.35
CA GLY A 58 14.89 -21.83 -11.23
C GLY A 58 14.57 -22.14 -9.77
N VAL A 59 13.38 -22.68 -9.49
CA VAL A 59 13.03 -23.20 -8.16
C VAL A 59 14.06 -24.25 -7.70
N ASN A 60 14.36 -24.25 -6.40
CA ASN A 60 15.40 -25.06 -5.75
C ASN A 60 16.86 -24.65 -6.05
N SER A 61 17.08 -23.52 -6.71
CA SER A 61 18.43 -22.96 -6.89
C SER A 61 18.96 -22.34 -5.59
N LYS A 62 20.28 -22.36 -5.42
CA LYS A 62 20.98 -21.79 -4.28
C LYS A 62 21.56 -20.42 -4.65
N VAL A 63 21.44 -19.45 -3.76
CA VAL A 63 22.11 -18.15 -3.89
C VAL A 63 23.05 -17.98 -2.71
N ILE A 64 24.30 -17.61 -2.99
CA ILE A 64 25.33 -17.33 -2.00
C ILE A 64 25.55 -15.82 -1.95
N PHE A 65 25.36 -15.22 -0.79
CA PHE A 65 25.68 -13.84 -0.50
C PHE A 65 27.07 -13.79 0.12
N LYS A 66 27.99 -13.04 -0.51
CA LYS A 66 29.37 -12.93 -0.05
C LYS A 66 29.72 -11.49 0.26
N ASN A 67 30.08 -11.21 1.51
CA ASN A 67 30.50 -9.88 1.91
C ASN A 67 31.95 -9.62 1.47
N THR A 68 32.12 -8.71 0.51
CA THR A 68 33.41 -8.22 0.01
C THR A 68 33.73 -6.79 0.44
N ASP A 69 32.82 -6.13 1.17
CA ASP A 69 33.09 -4.85 1.82
C ASP A 69 33.96 -5.06 3.08
N THR A 70 34.44 -3.95 3.62
CA THR A 70 35.06 -3.78 4.93
C THR A 70 34.07 -3.65 6.08
N ARG A 71 32.78 -3.41 5.79
CA ARG A 71 31.69 -3.27 6.76
C ARG A 71 30.92 -4.58 6.93
N GLU A 72 30.15 -4.69 8.01
CA GLU A 72 29.20 -5.80 8.20
C GLU A 72 27.94 -5.58 7.36
N HIS A 73 27.40 -6.67 6.81
CA HIS A 73 26.26 -6.65 5.89
C HIS A 73 25.25 -7.73 6.23
N TRP A 74 23.96 -7.45 6.14
CA TRP A 74 22.91 -8.41 6.48
C TRP A 74 21.87 -8.49 5.35
N PRO A 75 22.08 -9.35 4.34
CA PRO A 75 21.09 -9.55 3.28
C PRO A 75 19.88 -10.32 3.83
N ALA A 76 18.68 -9.74 3.72
CA ALA A 76 17.45 -10.37 4.17
C ALA A 76 16.26 -10.03 3.27
N SER A 77 15.26 -10.91 3.28
CA SER A 77 14.00 -10.71 2.57
C SER A 77 13.39 -9.36 2.92
N ASN A 78 12.72 -8.73 1.97
CA ASN A 78 11.76 -7.68 2.31
C ASN A 78 10.67 -8.26 3.24
N ILE A 79 9.93 -7.43 3.98
CA ILE A 79 10.04 -5.98 4.09
C ILE A 79 10.94 -5.59 5.27
N HIS A 80 11.67 -4.48 5.17
CA HIS A 80 12.48 -3.97 6.28
C HIS A 80 11.59 -3.42 7.41
N PRO A 81 11.90 -3.64 8.71
CA PRO A 81 12.98 -4.47 9.27
C PRO A 81 12.54 -5.91 9.59
N SER A 82 11.30 -6.29 9.27
CA SER A 82 10.67 -7.53 9.76
C SER A 82 11.20 -8.78 9.05
N HIS A 83 11.54 -8.65 7.76
CA HIS A 83 11.95 -9.72 6.84
C HIS A 83 10.89 -10.81 6.59
N GLU A 84 9.61 -10.47 6.79
CA GLU A 84 8.54 -11.47 6.92
C GLU A 84 7.91 -11.95 5.59
N ILE A 85 8.31 -11.41 4.43
CA ILE A 85 7.75 -11.84 3.13
C ILE A 85 8.25 -13.24 2.77
N TYR A 86 9.52 -13.50 3.03
CA TYR A 86 10.13 -14.82 2.96
C TYR A 86 11.00 -15.01 4.22
N PRO A 87 10.38 -15.32 5.40
CA PRO A 87 11.06 -15.29 6.70
C PRO A 87 12.28 -16.21 6.82
N GLU A 88 12.33 -17.28 6.01
CA GLU A 88 13.47 -18.19 5.96
C GLU A 88 14.65 -17.61 5.17
N PHE A 89 14.40 -16.61 4.31
CA PHE A 89 15.40 -15.85 3.59
C PHE A 89 15.94 -14.71 4.48
N ASP A 90 16.44 -15.09 5.66
CA ASP A 90 17.08 -14.21 6.62
C ASP A 90 18.17 -14.99 7.40
N PRO A 91 19.45 -14.57 7.37
CA PRO A 91 20.51 -15.21 8.15
C PRO A 91 20.36 -15.00 9.68
N LYS A 92 19.51 -14.07 10.11
CA LYS A 92 19.26 -13.64 11.50
C LYS A 92 20.48 -13.05 12.21
N LYS A 93 21.50 -12.66 11.44
CA LYS A 93 22.75 -12.05 11.91
C LYS A 93 23.49 -11.40 10.73
N PRO A 94 24.33 -10.38 10.98
CA PRO A 94 25.19 -9.81 9.96
C PRO A 94 26.32 -10.77 9.54
N LEU A 95 26.77 -10.60 8.30
CA LEU A 95 27.95 -11.18 7.68
C LEU A 95 29.13 -10.24 7.86
N LYS A 96 30.22 -10.74 8.44
CA LYS A 96 31.48 -9.99 8.56
C LYS A 96 32.21 -9.89 7.22
N PRO A 97 33.19 -8.98 7.08
CA PRO A 97 34.06 -8.93 5.91
C PRO A 97 34.64 -10.31 5.56
N GLY A 98 34.40 -10.77 4.33
CA GLY A 98 34.83 -12.07 3.82
C GLY A 98 33.92 -13.26 4.16
N GLU A 99 32.88 -13.10 4.99
CA GLU A 99 31.91 -14.15 5.27
C GLU A 99 30.90 -14.34 4.13
N GLU A 100 30.32 -15.53 4.08
CA GLU A 100 29.27 -15.89 3.13
C GLU A 100 28.09 -16.59 3.82
N TRP A 101 26.91 -16.40 3.26
CA TRP A 101 25.70 -17.11 3.64
C TRP A 101 24.94 -17.55 2.40
N SER A 102 24.27 -18.69 2.46
CA SER A 102 23.54 -19.22 1.31
C SER A 102 22.10 -19.55 1.65
N PHE A 103 21.20 -19.29 0.70
CA PHE A 103 19.78 -19.61 0.80
C PHE A 103 19.31 -20.39 -0.43
N VAL A 104 18.33 -21.29 -0.25
CA VAL A 104 17.75 -22.08 -1.34
C VAL A 104 16.31 -21.63 -1.56
N PHE A 105 16.04 -21.09 -2.75
CA PHE A 105 14.73 -20.55 -3.10
C PHE A 105 13.78 -21.68 -3.51
N LYS A 106 12.85 -22.02 -2.62
CA LYS A 106 11.87 -23.10 -2.86
C LYS A 106 10.55 -22.62 -3.47
N ARG A 107 10.31 -21.31 -3.49
CA ARG A 107 9.09 -20.69 -4.00
C ARG A 107 9.40 -19.89 -5.26
N SER A 108 8.64 -20.12 -6.33
CA SER A 108 8.68 -19.25 -7.50
C SER A 108 8.09 -17.87 -7.15
N GLY A 109 8.55 -16.81 -7.79
CA GLY A 109 8.26 -15.45 -7.35
C GLY A 109 9.31 -14.43 -7.74
N ILE A 110 8.96 -13.16 -7.65
CA ILE A 110 9.92 -12.05 -7.65
C ILE A 110 10.20 -11.69 -6.18
N TRP A 111 11.35 -12.10 -5.64
CA TRP A 111 11.72 -11.86 -4.25
C TRP A 111 12.64 -10.66 -4.14
N LYS A 112 12.14 -9.57 -3.57
CA LYS A 112 12.95 -8.41 -3.21
C LYS A 112 13.62 -8.63 -1.86
N PHE A 113 14.82 -8.08 -1.72
CA PHE A 113 15.63 -8.16 -0.51
C PHE A 113 16.46 -6.89 -0.35
N HIS A 114 16.86 -6.61 0.87
CA HIS A 114 17.68 -5.45 1.24
C HIS A 114 18.77 -5.85 2.23
N ASP A 115 19.68 -4.93 2.50
CA ASP A 115 20.59 -5.03 3.64
C ASP A 115 19.93 -4.45 4.90
N HIS A 116 19.84 -5.21 6.00
CA HIS A 116 19.19 -4.76 7.24
C HIS A 116 19.88 -3.54 7.88
N TYR A 117 21.20 -3.37 7.71
CA TYR A 117 21.92 -2.18 8.21
C TYR A 117 21.89 -1.02 7.22
N TYR A 118 21.71 -1.31 5.94
CA TYR A 118 21.72 -0.32 4.87
C TYR A 118 20.54 -0.58 3.91
N PRO A 119 19.28 -0.30 4.32
CA PRO A 119 18.08 -0.71 3.56
C PRO A 119 18.00 -0.15 2.14
N GLN A 120 18.71 0.94 1.85
CA GLN A 120 18.85 1.49 0.50
C GLN A 120 19.64 0.58 -0.46
N LEU A 121 20.46 -0.34 0.07
CA LEU A 121 21.10 -1.38 -0.71
C LEU A 121 20.07 -2.50 -0.86
N ALA A 122 19.60 -2.72 -2.09
CA ALA A 122 18.52 -3.66 -2.38
C ALA A 122 18.78 -4.45 -3.66
N GLY A 123 18.11 -5.59 -3.79
CA GLY A 123 18.19 -6.44 -4.96
C GLY A 123 16.90 -7.20 -5.24
N THR A 124 16.89 -7.96 -6.33
CA THR A 124 15.73 -8.75 -6.77
C THR A 124 16.15 -10.11 -7.30
N ILE A 125 15.46 -11.15 -6.85
CA ILE A 125 15.67 -12.53 -7.28
C ILE A 125 14.38 -13.01 -7.92
N THR A 126 14.38 -13.20 -9.24
CA THR A 126 13.25 -13.79 -9.97
C THR A 126 13.43 -15.30 -10.02
N VAL A 127 12.50 -16.02 -9.41
CA VAL A 127 12.51 -17.48 -9.35
C VAL A 127 11.41 -18.01 -10.28
N SER A 128 11.82 -18.62 -11.38
CA SER A 128 10.92 -19.18 -12.40
C SER A 128 10.52 -20.62 -12.07
N LYS A 129 9.29 -21.01 -12.44
CA LYS A 129 8.78 -22.39 -12.31
C LYS A 129 9.49 -23.34 -13.29
N ASP A 130 9.68 -24.59 -12.89
CA ASP A 130 10.15 -25.64 -13.79
C ASP A 130 9.13 -25.95 -14.90
N GLU A 131 9.61 -26.33 -16.09
CA GLU A 131 8.83 -26.55 -17.32
C GLU A 131 7.64 -27.53 -17.23
N LYS A 132 7.49 -28.27 -16.13
CA LYS A 132 6.37 -29.22 -15.93
C LYS A 132 5.08 -28.57 -15.45
N GLY A 133 5.04 -27.26 -15.19
CA GLY A 133 3.84 -26.60 -14.65
C GLY A 133 3.40 -27.13 -13.28
N ASN A 134 4.21 -28.00 -12.68
CA ASN A 134 4.05 -28.41 -11.31
C ASN A 134 4.51 -27.24 -10.45
N ASN A 135 3.56 -26.38 -10.10
CA ASN A 135 3.50 -26.03 -8.70
C ASN A 135 3.59 -27.36 -7.92
N THR A 136 4.35 -27.44 -6.84
CA THR A 136 3.72 -27.95 -5.63
C THR A 136 2.93 -26.78 -5.12
N PRO A 137 1.64 -26.63 -5.48
CA PRO A 137 0.85 -25.65 -4.81
C PRO A 137 0.64 -26.30 -3.45
N PHE A 138 1.14 -25.68 -2.39
CA PHE A 138 0.32 -25.64 -1.19
C PHE A 138 -0.90 -24.80 -1.53
N ASP A 139 -1.76 -25.37 -2.38
CA ASP A 139 -3.18 -25.12 -2.40
C ASP A 139 -3.60 -25.49 -0.99
N PHE A 140 -4.06 -24.55 -0.18
CA PHE A 140 -4.98 -24.92 0.89
C PHE A 140 -6.28 -25.30 0.18
N PRO A 141 -6.64 -26.58 0.05
CA PRO A 141 -7.99 -26.90 -0.37
C PRO A 141 -8.86 -26.56 0.83
N ARG A 142 -9.96 -25.82 0.62
CA ARG A 142 -11.09 -25.95 1.54
C ARG A 142 -11.39 -27.45 1.70
N PRO A 143 -11.66 -27.94 2.92
CA PRO A 143 -11.52 -29.34 3.24
C PRO A 143 -12.54 -30.19 2.46
N ARG A 144 -12.03 -31.08 1.61
CA ARG A 144 -12.66 -32.39 1.40
C ARG A 144 -11.76 -33.42 2.03
N SER A 145 -12.33 -34.12 3.01
CA SER A 145 -11.74 -35.18 3.84
C SER A 145 -10.68 -36.02 3.13
N GLY A 146 -9.41 -35.88 3.55
CA GLY A 146 -8.30 -36.73 3.12
C GLY A 146 -6.96 -36.09 3.50
N GLN A 147 -6.16 -36.79 4.30
CA GLN A 147 -4.99 -36.29 5.04
C GLN A 147 -3.93 -35.58 4.16
N VAL A 148 -3.53 -34.37 4.56
CA VAL A 148 -2.42 -33.58 3.98
C VAL A 148 -1.14 -33.75 4.82
N VAL A 149 -0.01 -34.00 4.16
CA VAL A 149 1.32 -33.96 4.78
C VAL A 149 1.83 -32.51 4.75
N GLN A 150 1.48 -31.72 5.77
CA GLN A 150 2.13 -30.42 6.02
C GLN A 150 3.56 -30.64 6.56
N ASP A 151 4.51 -29.76 6.21
CA ASP A 151 5.87 -29.76 6.77
C ASP A 151 5.79 -29.55 8.30
N LYS A 152 6.68 -30.21 9.05
CA LYS A 152 6.70 -30.23 10.52
C LYS A 152 6.72 -28.84 11.14
N GLN A 153 7.41 -27.88 10.50
CA GLN A 153 7.46 -26.50 10.98
C GLN A 153 6.10 -25.82 10.85
N THR A 154 5.47 -25.85 9.67
CA THR A 154 4.09 -25.37 9.45
C THR A 154 3.07 -26.03 10.37
N LYS A 155 3.17 -27.35 10.61
CA LYS A 155 2.28 -28.06 11.55
C LYS A 155 2.41 -27.52 12.97
N LYS A 156 3.65 -27.30 13.41
CA LYS A 156 3.93 -26.76 14.73
C LYS A 156 3.45 -25.32 14.84
N ASP A 157 3.66 -24.50 13.82
CA ASP A 157 3.23 -23.09 13.83
C ASP A 157 1.69 -22.95 13.81
N GLU A 158 0.99 -23.87 13.15
CA GLU A 158 -0.47 -23.98 13.23
C GLU A 158 -0.93 -24.46 14.62
N GLU A 159 -0.29 -25.49 15.18
CA GLU A 159 -0.61 -26.01 16.51
C GLU A 159 -0.34 -24.98 17.62
N ASP A 160 0.76 -24.24 17.54
CA ASP A 160 1.10 -23.15 18.46
C ASP A 160 0.10 -21.99 18.33
N PHE A 161 -0.37 -21.68 17.12
CA PHE A 161 -1.40 -20.67 16.89
C PHE A 161 -2.78 -21.12 17.37
N GLU A 162 -3.08 -22.41 17.31
CA GLU A 162 -4.32 -22.96 17.87
C GLU A 162 -4.33 -22.92 19.40
N ASN A 163 -3.17 -23.15 20.02
CA ASN A 163 -2.99 -23.19 21.46
C ASN A 163 -2.59 -21.84 22.10
N LEU A 164 -2.90 -20.73 21.46
CA LEU A 164 -2.66 -19.39 22.01
C LEU A 164 -3.43 -19.17 23.35
N PRO A 165 -2.81 -18.48 24.33
CA PRO A 165 -3.43 -18.27 25.64
C PRO A 165 -4.67 -17.37 25.57
N LEU A 166 -5.56 -17.46 26.57
CA LEU A 166 -6.64 -16.49 26.73
C LEU A 166 -6.08 -15.14 27.20
N VAL A 167 -6.67 -14.04 26.73
CA VAL A 167 -6.21 -12.68 27.05
C VAL A 167 -7.39 -11.83 27.49
N GLU A 168 -7.24 -11.14 28.62
CA GLU A 168 -8.25 -10.20 29.10
C GLU A 168 -8.37 -8.99 28.16
N LYS A 169 -9.61 -8.53 27.92
CA LYS A 169 -9.88 -7.45 26.96
C LYS A 169 -9.13 -6.14 27.26
N ASN A 170 -8.81 -5.87 28.53
CA ASN A 170 -8.11 -4.68 29.00
C ASN A 170 -6.60 -4.89 29.21
N SER A 171 -6.02 -5.99 28.73
CA SER A 171 -4.59 -6.27 28.91
C SER A 171 -3.73 -5.23 28.19
N ASP A 172 -2.84 -4.58 28.93
CA ASP A 172 -1.83 -3.65 28.41
C ASP A 172 -0.61 -4.37 27.81
N LYS A 173 -0.38 -5.63 28.21
CA LYS A 173 0.72 -6.47 27.75
C LYS A 173 0.72 -6.75 26.25
N ILE A 174 -0.40 -6.53 25.57
CA ILE A 174 -0.50 -6.66 24.11
C ILE A 174 0.42 -5.68 23.36
N LEU A 175 0.90 -4.62 24.03
CA LEU A 175 1.93 -3.74 23.46
C LEU A 175 3.34 -4.33 23.49
N THR A 176 3.63 -5.29 24.37
CA THR A 176 5.00 -5.76 24.61
C THR A 176 5.19 -7.26 24.36
N ASP A 177 4.10 -8.02 24.29
CA ASP A 177 4.11 -9.47 24.13
C ASP A 177 3.35 -9.87 22.86
N ASN A 178 4.10 -10.28 21.84
CA ASN A 178 3.54 -10.67 20.54
C ASN A 178 2.67 -11.94 20.62
N ILE A 179 2.89 -12.84 21.59
CA ILE A 179 2.06 -14.03 21.77
C ILE A 179 0.68 -13.60 22.29
N LEU A 180 0.66 -12.70 23.29
CA LEU A 180 -0.60 -12.15 23.80
C LEU A 180 -1.31 -11.29 22.75
N LEU A 181 -0.57 -10.55 21.92
CA LEU A 181 -1.16 -9.79 20.82
C LEU A 181 -1.81 -10.69 19.76
N LYS A 182 -1.11 -11.74 19.31
CA LYS A 182 -1.67 -12.78 18.41
C LYS A 182 -2.95 -13.37 18.98
N ALA A 183 -2.92 -13.71 20.26
CA ALA A 183 -4.06 -14.26 20.98
C ALA A 183 -5.23 -13.27 21.07
N TYR A 184 -4.94 -11.99 21.30
CA TYR A 184 -5.93 -10.91 21.37
C TYR A 184 -6.63 -10.72 20.02
N VAL A 185 -5.88 -10.69 18.91
CA VAL A 185 -6.44 -10.58 17.56
C VAL A 185 -7.34 -11.78 17.25
N LYS A 186 -6.91 -13.00 17.62
CA LYS A 186 -7.73 -14.22 17.47
C LYS A 186 -9.03 -14.16 18.27
N GLN A 187 -9.02 -13.56 19.46
CA GLN A 187 -10.19 -13.49 20.35
C GLN A 187 -11.16 -12.35 20.02
N TYR A 188 -10.65 -11.18 19.64
CA TYR A 188 -11.45 -9.96 19.55
C TYR A 188 -11.47 -9.32 18.15
N GLY A 189 -10.65 -9.81 17.22
CA GLY A 189 -10.55 -9.31 15.85
C GLY A 189 -9.59 -8.13 15.69
N VAL A 190 -9.31 -7.80 14.43
CA VAL A 190 -8.34 -6.77 14.00
C VAL A 190 -8.75 -5.38 14.48
N ALA A 191 -9.99 -4.97 14.25
CA ALA A 191 -10.46 -3.63 14.58
C ALA A 191 -10.38 -3.32 16.10
N GLU A 192 -10.75 -4.27 16.96
CA GLU A 192 -10.64 -4.10 18.42
C GLU A 192 -9.17 -4.11 18.88
N ALA A 193 -8.32 -4.96 18.27
CA ALA A 193 -6.90 -4.98 18.57
C ALA A 193 -6.24 -3.64 18.20
N MET A 194 -6.53 -3.10 17.02
CA MET A 194 -6.07 -1.78 16.59
C MET A 194 -6.54 -0.68 17.55
N ALA A 195 -7.85 -0.63 17.85
CA ALA A 195 -8.39 0.36 18.79
C ALA A 195 -7.72 0.28 20.17
N SER A 196 -7.40 -0.92 20.63
CA SER A 196 -6.74 -1.15 21.91
C SER A 196 -5.29 -0.66 21.90
N ILE A 197 -4.48 -1.03 20.90
CA ILE A 197 -3.08 -0.57 20.84
C ILE A 197 -2.96 0.93 20.61
N ILE A 198 -3.87 1.54 19.83
CA ILE A 198 -3.92 2.99 19.61
C ILE A 198 -4.18 3.70 20.94
N LYS A 199 -5.16 3.21 21.72
CA LYS A 199 -5.49 3.78 23.03
C LYS A 199 -4.34 3.62 24.02
N LEU A 200 -3.75 2.43 24.12
CA LEU A 200 -2.67 2.14 25.07
C LEU A 200 -1.39 2.90 24.75
N SER A 201 -1.07 3.06 23.46
CA SER A 201 0.12 3.78 22.99
C SER A 201 -0.05 5.30 22.97
N ASN A 202 -1.26 5.81 23.23
CA ASN A 202 -1.63 7.21 22.98
C ASN A 202 -1.31 7.63 21.53
N TYR A 203 -1.84 6.87 20.56
CA TYR A 203 -1.60 7.06 19.12
C TYR A 203 -0.11 6.98 18.73
N GLY A 204 0.67 6.13 19.41
CA GLY A 204 2.12 6.03 19.20
C GLY A 204 2.96 7.05 19.97
N SER A 205 2.34 8.03 20.65
CA SER A 205 3.06 9.13 21.31
C SER A 205 3.76 8.69 22.60
N SER A 206 3.23 7.69 23.30
CA SER A 206 3.79 7.18 24.55
C SER A 206 4.68 5.97 24.33
N VAL A 207 4.35 5.11 23.35
CA VAL A 207 5.06 3.89 22.98
C VAL A 207 4.86 3.70 21.47
N ASP A 208 5.92 3.40 20.72
CA ASP A 208 5.79 3.03 19.31
C ASP A 208 4.92 1.76 19.17
N CYS A 209 3.80 1.89 18.48
CA CYS A 209 2.83 0.81 18.26
C CYS A 209 2.89 0.22 16.84
N HIS A 210 3.86 0.65 16.02
CA HIS A 210 3.92 0.27 14.61
C HIS A 210 4.16 -1.23 14.40
N GLN A 211 5.11 -1.82 15.12
CA GLN A 211 5.43 -3.25 15.00
C GLN A 211 4.27 -4.14 15.46
N GLN A 212 3.53 -3.69 16.47
CA GLN A 212 2.33 -4.35 16.95
C GLN A 212 1.22 -4.25 15.91
N ALA A 213 1.08 -3.11 15.22
CA ALA A 213 0.14 -2.98 14.12
C ALA A 213 0.47 -3.92 12.94
N HIS A 214 1.75 -4.11 12.59
CA HIS A 214 2.17 -5.14 11.61
C HIS A 214 1.70 -6.53 12.02
N GLU A 215 1.94 -6.91 13.29
CA GLU A 215 1.51 -8.20 13.80
C GLU A 215 -0.01 -8.37 13.76
N ILE A 216 -0.77 -7.34 14.11
CA ILE A 216 -2.24 -7.34 13.99
C ILE A 216 -2.67 -7.57 12.54
N GLY A 217 -2.06 -6.87 11.58
CA GLY A 217 -2.34 -7.03 10.15
C GLY A 217 -2.02 -8.43 9.64
N ARG A 218 -0.85 -8.99 10.00
CA ARG A 218 -0.44 -10.35 9.59
C ARG A 218 -1.39 -11.42 10.12
N VAL A 219 -1.68 -11.36 11.42
CA VAL A 219 -2.61 -12.30 12.08
C VAL A 219 -4.01 -12.13 11.53
N GLY A 220 -4.45 -10.88 11.33
CA GLY A 220 -5.70 -10.54 10.68
C GLY A 220 -5.81 -11.23 9.33
N TYR A 221 -4.83 -11.03 8.44
CA TYR A 221 -4.87 -11.59 7.10
C TYR A 221 -4.86 -13.12 7.11
N LYS A 222 -4.12 -13.73 8.04
CA LYS A 222 -4.19 -15.18 8.29
C LYS A 222 -5.60 -15.66 8.66
N LEU A 223 -6.35 -14.87 9.44
CA LEU A 223 -7.69 -15.24 9.93
C LEU A 223 -8.82 -14.92 8.95
N SER A 224 -8.75 -13.78 8.24
CA SER A 224 -9.87 -13.22 7.50
C SER A 224 -9.56 -12.82 6.05
N GLY A 225 -8.31 -12.96 5.59
CA GLY A 225 -7.90 -12.61 4.23
C GLY A 225 -8.12 -11.14 3.91
N SER A 226 -8.74 -10.84 2.75
CA SER A 226 -9.02 -9.46 2.27
C SER A 226 -9.63 -8.56 3.33
N LEU A 227 -10.55 -9.12 4.12
CA LEU A 227 -11.34 -8.38 5.10
C LEU A 227 -10.47 -7.65 6.13
N THR A 228 -9.22 -8.08 6.31
CA THR A 228 -8.26 -7.39 7.18
C THR A 228 -7.98 -5.97 6.71
N PHE A 229 -7.88 -5.74 5.40
CA PHE A 229 -7.61 -4.40 4.88
C PHE A 229 -8.74 -3.41 5.23
N GLU A 230 -10.01 -3.85 5.29
CA GLU A 230 -11.11 -2.99 5.77
C GLU A 230 -11.10 -2.78 7.28
N GLN A 231 -10.57 -3.75 8.04
CA GLN A 231 -10.52 -3.70 9.51
C GLN A 231 -9.30 -2.95 10.06
N CYS A 232 -8.30 -2.71 9.20
CA CYS A 232 -7.12 -1.92 9.51
C CYS A 232 -7.42 -0.42 9.51
N ASP A 233 -6.55 0.33 10.18
CA ASP A 233 -6.56 1.78 10.22
C ASP A 233 -5.13 2.29 10.00
N ALA A 234 -4.98 3.53 9.50
CA ALA A 234 -3.68 4.14 9.22
C ALA A 234 -2.93 4.59 10.50
N ALA A 235 -3.57 4.57 11.67
CA ALA A 235 -2.92 4.76 12.95
C ALA A 235 -1.85 3.69 13.20
N CYS A 236 -0.94 3.99 14.12
CA CYS A 236 0.28 3.20 14.27
C CYS A 236 1.04 3.08 12.93
N HIS A 237 1.02 4.17 12.16
CA HIS A 237 1.90 4.40 11.02
C HIS A 237 1.61 3.39 9.89
N SER A 238 0.32 3.20 9.55
CA SER A 238 -0.18 2.23 8.56
C SER A 238 0.23 0.78 8.82
N GLY A 239 0.75 0.46 10.01
CA GLY A 239 1.40 -0.81 10.26
C GLY A 239 0.47 -2.00 10.04
N CYS A 240 -0.83 -1.85 10.30
CA CYS A 240 -1.83 -2.89 10.02
C CYS A 240 -1.95 -3.19 8.53
N TYR A 241 -1.97 -2.18 7.67
CA TYR A 241 -1.99 -2.38 6.22
C TYR A 241 -0.71 -3.05 5.72
N HIS A 242 0.45 -2.65 6.25
CA HIS A 242 1.73 -3.28 5.92
C HIS A 242 1.71 -4.76 6.33
N GLY A 243 1.30 -5.05 7.56
CA GLY A 243 1.17 -6.42 8.05
C GLY A 243 0.16 -7.28 7.28
N ALA A 244 -0.97 -6.69 6.86
CA ALA A 244 -1.93 -7.37 6.01
C ALA A 244 -1.33 -7.71 4.64
N MET A 245 -0.55 -6.79 4.07
CA MET A 245 0.21 -7.00 2.85
C MET A 245 1.32 -8.05 3.02
N GLU A 246 2.05 -8.04 4.13
CA GLU A 246 3.03 -9.08 4.49
C GLU A 246 2.36 -10.46 4.52
N GLY A 247 1.21 -10.57 5.20
CA GLY A 247 0.43 -11.81 5.25
C GLY A 247 -0.07 -12.25 3.88
N PHE A 248 -0.51 -11.31 3.04
CA PHE A 248 -0.90 -11.57 1.66
C PHE A 248 0.27 -12.10 0.82
N LEU A 249 1.41 -11.41 0.82
CA LEU A 249 2.60 -11.79 0.06
C LEU A 249 3.19 -13.11 0.55
N ASN A 250 3.12 -13.38 1.86
CA ASN A 250 3.54 -14.66 2.43
C ASN A 250 2.71 -15.83 1.88
N GLN A 251 1.38 -15.66 1.75
CA GLN A 251 0.47 -16.70 1.28
C GLN A 251 0.38 -16.83 -0.24
N LYS A 252 0.32 -15.71 -0.96
CA LYS A 252 0.09 -15.67 -2.42
C LYS A 252 1.38 -15.54 -3.23
N GLY A 253 2.49 -15.22 -2.58
CA GLY A 253 3.73 -14.88 -3.24
C GLY A 253 3.61 -13.55 -3.97
N THR A 254 4.63 -13.26 -4.78
CA THR A 254 4.78 -12.00 -5.51
C THR A 254 4.48 -12.15 -7.01
N GLU A 255 4.22 -13.37 -7.47
CA GLU A 255 3.74 -13.64 -8.83
C GLU A 255 2.32 -13.10 -9.02
N ASN A 256 2.05 -12.49 -10.18
CA ASN A 256 0.74 -11.96 -10.56
C ASN A 256 0.11 -11.04 -9.49
N LEU A 257 0.95 -10.22 -8.84
CA LEU A 257 0.58 -9.35 -7.73
C LEU A 257 -0.70 -8.54 -8.01
N ALA A 258 -0.74 -7.82 -9.14
CA ALA A 258 -1.91 -7.04 -9.54
C ALA A 258 -3.20 -7.87 -9.74
N GLU A 259 -3.10 -9.07 -10.34
CA GLU A 259 -4.26 -9.95 -10.53
C GLU A 259 -4.80 -10.46 -9.18
N ASN A 260 -3.90 -10.86 -8.29
CA ASN A 260 -4.26 -11.30 -6.94
C ASN A 260 -4.91 -10.17 -6.13
N ILE A 261 -4.39 -8.94 -6.22
CA ILE A 261 -5.00 -7.75 -5.60
C ILE A 261 -6.41 -7.52 -6.15
N ASN A 262 -6.59 -7.55 -7.46
CA ASN A 262 -7.91 -7.37 -8.09
C ASN A 262 -8.92 -8.39 -7.55
N GLN A 263 -8.55 -9.68 -7.53
CA GLN A 263 -9.44 -10.75 -7.06
C GLN A 263 -9.85 -10.58 -5.59
N ILE A 264 -8.94 -10.08 -4.75
CA ILE A 264 -9.14 -9.96 -3.31
C ILE A 264 -9.95 -8.70 -2.96
N CYS A 265 -9.68 -7.55 -3.59
CA CYS A 265 -10.43 -6.32 -3.32
C CYS A 265 -11.81 -6.30 -4.01
N GLU A 266 -12.08 -7.18 -4.97
CA GLU A 266 -13.42 -7.36 -5.57
C GLU A 266 -14.41 -8.11 -4.66
N THR A 267 -13.95 -8.72 -3.55
CA THR A 267 -14.85 -9.46 -2.66
C THR A 267 -15.73 -8.55 -1.80
N PHE A 268 -15.46 -7.24 -1.77
CA PHE A 268 -16.20 -6.28 -0.95
C PHE A 268 -17.52 -5.87 -1.62
N GLU A 269 -18.58 -5.79 -0.82
CA GLU A 269 -19.94 -5.50 -1.31
C GLU A 269 -20.18 -4.01 -1.64
N THR A 270 -19.37 -3.11 -1.07
CA THR A 270 -19.51 -1.66 -1.26
C THR A 270 -18.30 -1.09 -1.99
N SER A 271 -18.52 -0.05 -2.80
CA SER A 271 -17.42 0.66 -3.47
C SER A 271 -16.46 1.31 -2.47
N PHE A 272 -16.94 1.69 -1.28
CA PHE A 272 -16.09 2.18 -0.20
C PHE A 272 -15.19 1.08 0.37
N GLY A 273 -15.72 -0.12 0.63
CA GLY A 273 -14.89 -1.26 1.07
C GLY A 273 -13.84 -1.66 0.03
N THR A 274 -14.19 -1.64 -1.27
CA THR A 274 -13.21 -1.84 -2.35
C THR A 274 -12.15 -0.74 -2.38
N PHE A 275 -12.54 0.53 -2.21
CA PHE A 275 -11.62 1.66 -2.09
C PHE A 275 -10.64 1.47 -0.92
N GLU A 276 -11.13 1.17 0.28
CA GLU A 276 -10.30 0.98 1.48
C GLU A 276 -9.29 -0.16 1.29
N CYS A 277 -9.71 -1.27 0.67
CA CYS A 277 -8.80 -2.37 0.31
C CYS A 277 -7.68 -1.91 -0.63
N LEU A 278 -8.03 -1.24 -1.73
CA LEU A 278 -7.06 -0.80 -2.73
C LEU A 278 -6.15 0.32 -2.21
N HIS A 279 -6.69 1.19 -1.35
CA HIS A 279 -5.93 2.21 -0.64
C HIS A 279 -4.90 1.56 0.30
N GLY A 280 -5.32 0.64 1.16
CA GLY A 280 -4.44 -0.13 2.04
C GLY A 280 -3.36 -0.90 1.28
N VAL A 281 -3.70 -1.47 0.11
CA VAL A 281 -2.73 -2.09 -0.80
C VAL A 281 -1.69 -1.07 -1.28
N GLY A 282 -2.08 0.16 -1.58
CA GLY A 282 -1.15 1.24 -1.94
C GLY A 282 -0.06 1.48 -0.91
N HIS A 283 -0.40 1.46 0.39
CA HIS A 283 0.57 1.51 1.48
C HIS A 283 1.54 0.32 1.41
N GLY A 284 0.99 -0.90 1.38
CA GLY A 284 1.78 -2.13 1.40
C GLY A 284 2.68 -2.31 0.17
N VAL A 285 2.23 -1.90 -1.02
CA VAL A 285 3.03 -1.99 -2.26
C VAL A 285 4.18 -0.99 -2.24
N LEU A 286 3.96 0.25 -1.78
CA LEU A 286 5.06 1.22 -1.63
C LEU A 286 6.12 0.68 -0.66
N ALA A 287 5.66 0.16 0.48
CA ALA A 287 6.53 -0.38 1.51
C ALA A 287 7.29 -1.63 1.00
N TYR A 288 6.62 -2.53 0.27
CA TYR A 288 7.23 -3.71 -0.36
C TYR A 288 8.29 -3.36 -1.41
N LEU A 289 8.07 -2.28 -2.16
CA LEU A 289 8.99 -1.81 -3.19
C LEU A 289 10.05 -0.84 -2.65
N ASP A 290 10.28 -0.82 -1.34
CA ASP A 290 11.32 -0.02 -0.68
C ASP A 290 11.18 1.49 -0.96
N TYR A 291 9.94 1.98 -0.97
CA TYR A 291 9.60 3.38 -1.23
C TYR A 291 10.05 3.89 -2.62
N ASP A 292 10.19 2.99 -3.60
CA ASP A 292 10.38 3.32 -5.01
C ASP A 292 9.05 3.75 -5.66
N MET A 293 8.75 5.06 -5.58
CA MET A 293 7.50 5.65 -6.11
C MET A 293 7.26 5.34 -7.60
N PRO A 294 8.21 5.50 -8.53
CA PRO A 294 8.05 5.08 -9.92
C PRO A 294 7.64 3.61 -10.07
N ALA A 295 8.33 2.69 -9.39
CA ALA A 295 7.99 1.27 -9.46
C ALA A 295 6.60 0.98 -8.87
N THR A 296 6.21 1.67 -7.80
CA THR A 296 4.86 1.55 -7.22
C THR A 296 3.78 2.07 -8.16
N ILE A 297 4.02 3.17 -8.88
CA ILE A 297 3.11 3.67 -9.91
C ILE A 297 2.91 2.62 -11.00
N GLU A 298 4.01 2.05 -11.52
CA GLU A 298 3.95 0.99 -12.54
C GLU A 298 3.20 -0.25 -12.06
N GLU A 299 3.33 -0.63 -10.79
CA GLU A 299 2.62 -1.77 -10.22
C GLU A 299 1.13 -1.49 -10.03
N CYS A 300 0.77 -0.34 -9.44
CA CYS A 300 -0.62 0.08 -9.29
C CYS A 300 -1.33 0.23 -10.65
N ALA A 301 -0.63 0.67 -11.70
CA ALA A 301 -1.17 0.80 -13.06
C ALA A 301 -1.57 -0.54 -13.71
N LYS A 302 -1.12 -1.68 -13.17
CA LYS A 302 -1.51 -3.02 -13.64
C LYS A 302 -2.86 -3.49 -13.08
N LEU A 303 -3.45 -2.75 -12.15
CA LEU A 303 -4.78 -3.07 -11.62
C LEU A 303 -5.85 -2.86 -12.70
N LYS A 304 -7.05 -3.40 -12.46
CA LYS A 304 -8.05 -3.62 -13.52
C LYS A 304 -8.58 -2.36 -14.22
N ASP A 305 -8.70 -1.24 -13.50
CA ASP A 305 -9.36 -0.01 -13.96
C ASP A 305 -8.84 1.24 -13.22
N GLY A 306 -9.22 2.43 -13.72
CA GLY A 306 -8.77 3.70 -13.16
C GLY A 306 -9.23 3.97 -11.72
N PHE A 307 -10.32 3.34 -11.26
CA PHE A 307 -10.72 3.42 -9.85
C PHE A 307 -9.71 2.66 -8.98
N SER A 308 -9.28 1.47 -9.43
CA SER A 308 -8.22 0.73 -8.75
C SER A 308 -6.87 1.43 -8.79
N HIS A 309 -6.50 2.02 -9.93
CA HIS A 309 -5.26 2.81 -10.07
C HIS A 309 -5.23 3.96 -9.06
N THR A 310 -6.26 4.81 -9.10
CA THR A 310 -6.33 6.00 -8.25
C THR A 310 -6.44 5.69 -6.76
N SER A 311 -7.12 4.61 -6.37
CA SER A 311 -7.19 4.16 -4.97
C SER A 311 -5.82 3.71 -4.46
N CYS A 312 -5.10 2.91 -5.25
CA CYS A 312 -3.74 2.45 -4.96
C CYS A 312 -2.74 3.62 -4.86
N TYR A 313 -2.77 4.54 -5.84
CA TYR A 313 -1.94 5.75 -5.80
C TYR A 313 -2.22 6.60 -4.56
N GLY A 314 -3.49 6.74 -4.15
CA GLY A 314 -3.86 7.50 -2.96
C GLY A 314 -3.19 6.98 -1.69
N GLY A 315 -3.18 5.65 -1.50
CA GLY A 315 -2.50 5.00 -0.37
C GLY A 315 -0.98 5.17 -0.44
N MET A 316 -0.39 5.00 -1.62
CA MET A 316 1.04 5.24 -1.86
C MET A 316 1.47 6.67 -1.48
N PHE A 317 0.76 7.70 -1.97
CA PHE A 317 1.10 9.09 -1.64
C PHE A 317 0.91 9.40 -0.16
N MET A 318 -0.12 8.83 0.47
CA MET A 318 -0.30 8.95 1.91
C MET A 318 0.85 8.35 2.69
N GLU A 319 1.23 7.13 2.36
CA GLU A 319 2.33 6.42 3.01
C GLU A 319 3.67 7.17 2.89
N ASN A 320 3.97 7.69 1.70
CA ASN A 320 5.15 8.52 1.47
C ASN A 320 5.20 9.74 2.41
N ILE A 321 4.09 10.48 2.49
CA ILE A 321 3.97 11.68 3.34
C ILE A 321 4.10 11.33 4.82
N LEU A 322 3.36 10.31 5.28
CA LEU A 322 3.37 9.88 6.68
C LEU A 322 4.78 9.45 7.11
N THR A 323 5.48 8.72 6.23
CA THR A 323 6.86 8.29 6.44
C THR A 323 7.80 9.48 6.64
N GLY A 324 7.75 10.48 5.75
CA GLY A 324 8.61 11.65 5.87
C GLY A 324 8.31 12.54 7.06
N LEU A 325 7.07 12.58 7.53
CA LEU A 325 6.69 13.36 8.71
C LEU A 325 7.22 12.77 10.02
N GLY A 326 7.77 11.55 9.99
CA GLY A 326 8.10 10.78 11.18
C GLY A 326 6.87 10.19 11.86
N TYR A 327 5.73 10.22 11.18
CA TYR A 327 4.56 9.37 11.47
C TYR A 327 4.66 8.04 10.71
N GLY A 328 5.87 7.65 10.25
CA GLY A 328 6.24 6.29 9.79
C GLY A 328 6.97 5.54 10.89
N ALA A 329 7.13 4.22 10.75
CA ALA A 329 7.97 3.39 11.62
C ALA A 329 9.28 4.11 12.01
N ASN A 330 9.90 3.83 13.17
CA ASN A 330 11.19 4.41 13.57
C ASN A 330 12.13 4.59 12.36
N LYS A 331 12.86 5.70 12.25
CA LYS A 331 13.66 6.08 11.05
C LYS A 331 14.53 4.97 10.44
N GLU A 332 14.88 3.97 11.23
CA GLU A 332 15.61 2.78 10.80
C GLU A 332 14.73 1.90 9.90
N SER A 333 13.46 1.70 10.23
CA SER A 333 12.49 0.82 9.58
C SER A 333 12.03 1.25 8.17
N HIS A 334 11.63 2.51 7.98
CA HIS A 334 11.18 3.03 6.68
C HIS A 334 11.66 4.47 6.49
N SER A 335 12.23 4.77 5.33
CA SER A 335 12.64 6.13 4.97
C SER A 335 12.29 6.43 3.52
N THR A 336 11.96 7.68 3.22
CA THR A 336 11.65 8.13 1.87
C THR A 336 12.58 9.26 1.44
N THR A 337 12.98 9.23 0.17
CA THR A 337 13.71 10.31 -0.51
C THR A 337 12.79 11.16 -1.39
N TRP A 338 11.49 10.82 -1.46
CA TRP A 338 10.48 11.46 -2.31
C TRP A 338 9.79 12.65 -1.65
N LEU A 339 10.51 13.37 -0.79
CA LEU A 339 10.06 14.60 -0.13
C LEU A 339 11.20 15.62 -0.05
N ASN A 340 10.85 16.90 -0.16
CA ASN A 340 11.83 17.98 -0.21
C ASN A 340 11.44 19.14 0.73
N ASN A 341 12.39 19.62 1.54
CA ASN A 341 12.13 20.70 2.50
C ASN A 341 12.07 22.10 1.89
N THR A 342 12.41 22.24 0.60
CA THR A 342 12.51 23.51 -0.11
C THR A 342 11.59 23.61 -1.32
N ASP A 343 11.35 22.50 -2.01
CA ASP A 343 10.40 22.42 -3.13
C ASP A 343 9.03 21.90 -2.64
N PRO A 344 8.01 22.77 -2.54
CA PRO A 344 6.68 22.37 -2.07
C PRO A 344 5.92 21.47 -3.05
N TYR A 345 6.37 21.35 -4.30
CA TYR A 345 5.69 20.55 -5.34
C TYR A 345 6.35 19.20 -5.58
N PHE A 346 7.50 18.93 -4.96
CA PHE A 346 8.15 17.63 -5.02
C PHE A 346 7.42 16.66 -4.09
N PRO A 347 7.01 15.47 -4.57
CA PRO A 347 7.49 14.82 -5.79
C PRO A 347 6.60 15.00 -7.02
N CYS A 348 5.42 15.63 -6.91
CA CYS A 348 4.46 15.79 -8.01
C CYS A 348 5.08 16.41 -9.27
N ASN A 349 5.99 17.37 -9.14
CA ASN A 349 6.67 18.01 -10.28
C ASN A 349 7.84 17.19 -10.88
N ALA A 350 8.19 16.04 -10.30
CA ALA A 350 9.35 15.23 -10.71
C ALA A 350 8.98 13.80 -11.16
N MET A 351 7.69 13.45 -11.15
CA MET A 351 7.21 12.12 -11.48
C MET A 351 6.28 12.09 -12.71
N SER A 352 5.66 10.93 -12.97
CA SER A 352 4.70 10.72 -14.08
C SER A 352 3.73 11.89 -14.21
N GLN A 353 3.59 12.40 -15.44
CA GLN A 353 2.68 13.50 -15.77
C GLN A 353 1.27 13.00 -16.15
N GLU A 354 0.99 11.72 -15.94
CA GLU A 354 -0.35 11.16 -16.10
C GLU A 354 -1.31 11.83 -15.12
N TYR A 355 -2.51 12.15 -15.62
CA TYR A 355 -3.49 12.92 -14.85
C TYR A 355 -3.86 12.24 -13.53
N GLU A 356 -4.07 10.92 -13.52
CA GLU A 356 -4.49 10.16 -12.34
C GLU A 356 -3.43 10.18 -11.24
N VAL A 357 -2.15 10.01 -11.61
CA VAL A 357 -1.01 10.08 -10.68
C VAL A 357 -0.88 11.49 -10.10
N GLN A 358 -0.88 12.50 -10.97
CA GLN A 358 -0.77 13.90 -10.55
C GLN A 358 -1.93 14.31 -9.64
N PHE A 359 -3.15 13.91 -9.98
CA PHE A 359 -4.34 14.19 -9.19
C PHE A 359 -4.19 13.63 -7.76
N GLN A 360 -3.78 12.37 -7.62
CA GLN A 360 -3.57 11.76 -6.30
C GLN A 360 -2.39 12.38 -5.54
N CYS A 361 -1.32 12.77 -6.25
CA CYS A 361 -0.20 13.47 -5.64
C CYS A 361 -0.64 14.81 -5.02
N TYR A 362 -1.26 15.69 -5.81
CA TYR A 362 -1.74 16.98 -5.31
C TYR A 362 -2.89 16.84 -4.29
N GLN A 363 -3.63 15.73 -4.31
CA GLN A 363 -4.64 15.43 -3.29
C GLN A 363 -4.03 15.17 -1.90
N MET A 364 -2.72 14.90 -1.81
CA MET A 364 -2.01 14.62 -0.56
C MET A 364 -0.89 15.63 -0.23
N GLN A 365 -0.39 16.35 -1.22
CA GLN A 365 0.82 17.16 -1.13
C GLN A 365 0.75 18.29 -0.08
N THR A 366 -0.43 18.83 0.24
CA THR A 366 -0.53 19.94 1.18
C THR A 366 -0.12 19.56 2.60
N SER A 367 -0.14 18.28 2.97
CA SER A 367 0.35 17.82 4.27
C SER A 367 1.84 18.11 4.43
N TRP A 368 2.64 17.87 3.38
CA TRP A 368 4.05 18.21 3.39
C TRP A 368 4.28 19.72 3.26
N MET A 369 3.47 20.41 2.45
CA MET A 369 3.51 21.88 2.39
C MET A 369 3.28 22.49 3.78
N LEU A 370 2.32 22.00 4.56
CA LEU A 370 2.10 22.44 5.94
C LEU A 370 3.33 22.18 6.81
N LYS A 371 3.96 21.01 6.70
CA LYS A 371 5.18 20.72 7.46
C LYS A 371 6.27 21.75 7.21
N ILE A 372 6.57 22.05 5.95
CA ILE A 372 7.65 22.97 5.58
C ILE A 372 7.28 24.45 5.83
N THR A 373 5.99 24.78 5.92
CA THR A 373 5.53 26.14 6.26
C THR A 373 5.27 26.36 7.74
N ASN A 374 5.52 25.36 8.61
CA ASN A 374 5.16 25.37 10.04
C ASN A 374 3.64 25.54 10.26
N TYR A 375 2.86 24.76 9.52
CA TYR A 375 1.39 24.68 9.58
C TYR A 375 0.68 26.00 9.26
N ASP A 376 1.29 26.81 8.39
CA ASP A 376 0.75 28.07 7.91
C ASP A 376 -0.14 27.84 6.68
N PHE A 377 -1.45 27.77 6.91
CA PHE A 377 -2.46 27.50 5.87
C PHE A 377 -2.51 28.60 4.81
N ASP A 378 -2.23 29.86 5.14
CA ASP A 378 -2.24 30.96 4.17
C ASP A 378 -1.09 30.81 3.18
N LYS A 379 0.10 30.41 3.65
CA LYS A 379 1.21 30.08 2.74
C LYS A 379 0.92 28.86 1.88
N VAL A 380 0.27 27.82 2.42
CA VAL A 380 -0.12 26.65 1.62
C VAL A 380 -1.13 27.03 0.54
N ALA A 381 -2.09 27.92 0.84
CA ALA A 381 -3.00 28.46 -0.17
C ALA A 381 -2.24 29.18 -1.30
N GLN A 382 -1.19 29.93 -0.98
CA GLN A 382 -0.32 30.56 -2.00
C GLN A 382 0.44 29.55 -2.85
N TYR A 383 0.84 28.40 -2.30
CA TYR A 383 1.40 27.29 -3.09
C TYR A 383 0.34 26.66 -3.98
N CYS A 384 -0.89 26.42 -3.48
CA CYS A 384 -1.97 25.90 -4.32
C CYS A 384 -2.33 26.82 -5.49
N LEU A 385 -2.27 28.15 -5.32
CA LEU A 385 -2.47 29.11 -6.41
C LEU A 385 -1.39 29.03 -7.51
N LYS A 386 -0.21 28.52 -7.17
CA LYS A 386 0.93 28.36 -8.07
C LYS A 386 1.09 26.92 -8.60
N ALA A 387 0.27 25.98 -8.12
CA ALA A 387 0.18 24.65 -8.69
C ALA A 387 -0.24 24.73 -10.18
N PRO A 388 0.09 23.72 -11.01
CA PRO A 388 -0.33 23.71 -12.41
C PRO A 388 -1.85 23.84 -12.53
N GLU A 389 -2.34 24.51 -13.58
CA GLU A 389 -3.74 24.96 -13.69
C GLU A 389 -4.76 23.82 -13.47
N GLY A 390 -4.50 22.64 -14.03
CA GLY A 390 -5.35 21.45 -13.87
C GLY A 390 -5.43 20.87 -12.46
N TYR A 391 -4.55 21.29 -11.54
CA TYR A 391 -4.45 20.72 -10.19
C TYR A 391 -4.67 21.71 -9.05
N LYS A 392 -4.95 22.99 -9.33
CA LYS A 392 -5.21 24.00 -8.29
C LYS A 392 -6.39 23.61 -7.41
N GLN A 393 -7.51 23.20 -8.01
CA GLN A 393 -8.71 22.78 -7.28
C GLN A 393 -8.45 21.56 -6.38
N VAL A 394 -7.72 20.55 -6.87
CA VAL A 394 -7.39 19.38 -6.04
C VAL A 394 -6.41 19.72 -4.92
N CYS A 395 -5.49 20.68 -5.13
CA CYS A 395 -4.63 21.21 -4.07
C CYS A 395 -5.46 21.87 -2.96
N PHE A 396 -6.45 22.71 -3.30
CA PHE A 396 -7.34 23.29 -2.28
C PHE A 396 -8.22 22.25 -1.59
N LYS A 397 -8.61 21.19 -2.29
CA LYS A 397 -9.27 20.03 -1.69
C LYS A 397 -8.35 19.31 -0.69
N SER A 398 -7.06 19.16 -1.01
CA SER A 398 -6.05 18.63 -0.10
C SER A 398 -5.87 19.52 1.14
N LEU A 399 -5.81 20.84 0.95
CA LEU A 399 -5.75 21.82 2.05
C LEU A 399 -6.95 21.67 2.99
N GLY A 400 -8.15 21.51 2.43
CA GLY A 400 -9.37 21.23 3.19
C GLY A 400 -9.31 19.95 4.00
N ARG A 401 -8.78 18.88 3.41
CA ARG A 401 -8.53 17.60 4.11
C ARG A 401 -7.60 17.82 5.31
N ASP A 402 -6.49 18.53 5.12
CA ASP A 402 -5.58 18.86 6.21
C ASP A 402 -6.22 19.76 7.27
N ALA A 403 -7.06 20.72 6.87
CA ALA A 403 -7.83 21.53 7.81
C ALA A 403 -8.73 20.65 8.69
N GLY A 404 -9.39 19.65 8.09
CA GLY A 404 -10.15 18.64 8.82
C GLY A 404 -9.30 17.84 9.80
N GLY A 405 -8.14 17.35 9.37
CA GLY A 405 -7.22 16.56 10.20
C GLY A 405 -6.60 17.36 11.35
N GLN A 406 -5.97 18.50 11.05
CA GLN A 406 -5.21 19.32 12.00
C GLN A 406 -6.09 19.97 13.06
N THR A 407 -7.36 20.21 12.76
CA THR A 407 -8.31 20.80 13.72
C THR A 407 -9.11 19.76 14.50
N LEU A 408 -8.76 18.47 14.36
CA LEU A 408 -9.51 17.35 14.93
C LEU A 408 -11.00 17.43 14.56
N ARG A 409 -11.27 17.78 13.29
CA ARG A 409 -12.60 17.91 12.70
C ARG A 409 -13.47 18.98 13.37
N ASN A 410 -12.90 19.98 14.03
CA ASN A 410 -13.65 21.06 14.66
C ASN A 410 -14.30 21.98 13.60
N PRO A 411 -15.64 22.10 13.56
CA PRO A 411 -16.30 22.87 12.51
C PRO A 411 -15.92 24.36 12.47
N ASP A 412 -15.77 25.01 13.63
CA ASP A 412 -15.45 26.45 13.69
C ASP A 412 -14.03 26.73 13.17
N SER A 413 -13.07 25.88 13.53
CA SER A 413 -11.70 25.97 13.02
C SER A 413 -11.62 25.72 11.52
N ILE A 414 -12.36 24.73 10.99
CA ILE A 414 -12.45 24.47 9.54
C ILE A 414 -13.04 25.69 8.82
N ILE A 415 -14.13 26.27 9.34
CA ILE A 415 -14.73 27.48 8.76
C ILE A 415 -13.69 28.61 8.70
N LYS A 416 -12.96 28.83 9.80
CA LYS A 416 -11.92 29.88 9.86
C LYS A 416 -10.85 29.69 8.78
N ILE A 417 -10.40 28.45 8.55
CA ILE A 417 -9.37 28.15 7.55
C ILE A 417 -9.94 28.27 6.13
N CYS A 418 -11.03 27.56 5.82
CA CYS A 418 -11.55 27.49 4.46
C CYS A 418 -12.18 28.79 3.98
N SER A 419 -12.76 29.62 4.87
CA SER A 419 -13.30 30.93 4.48
C SER A 419 -12.23 31.95 4.10
N ALA A 420 -10.96 31.70 4.45
CA ALA A 420 -9.82 32.52 4.02
C ALA A 420 -9.32 32.18 2.61
N MET A 421 -9.81 31.08 2.00
CA MET A 421 -9.42 30.70 0.65
C MET A 421 -10.02 31.68 -0.39
N PRO A 422 -9.38 31.87 -1.55
CA PRO A 422 -9.91 32.75 -2.58
C PRO A 422 -11.28 32.29 -3.08
N SER A 423 -12.21 33.22 -3.26
CA SER A 423 -13.58 32.94 -3.70
C SER A 423 -13.73 32.63 -5.19
N GLU A 424 -12.66 32.82 -5.96
CA GLU A 424 -12.62 32.51 -7.39
C GLU A 424 -12.42 30.99 -7.62
N ASN A 425 -12.89 30.48 -8.76
CA ASN A 425 -12.61 29.12 -9.23
C ASN A 425 -12.98 27.98 -8.24
N ASP A 426 -13.99 28.21 -7.40
CA ASP A 426 -14.55 27.26 -6.43
C ASP A 426 -13.57 26.75 -5.37
N TYR A 427 -12.44 27.43 -5.12
CA TYR A 427 -11.43 26.96 -4.16
C TYR A 427 -11.94 26.85 -2.72
N ILE A 428 -12.80 27.78 -2.29
CA ILE A 428 -13.51 27.69 -1.01
C ILE A 428 -14.33 26.38 -0.91
N ASP A 429 -15.07 26.05 -1.97
CA ASP A 429 -15.89 24.83 -2.02
C ASP A 429 -15.03 23.57 -2.03
N GLN A 430 -13.89 23.59 -2.73
CA GLN A 430 -12.93 22.48 -2.68
C GLN A 430 -12.36 22.29 -1.26
N CYS A 431 -12.04 23.37 -0.56
CA CYS A 431 -11.59 23.29 0.84
C CYS A 431 -12.66 22.67 1.74
N TYR A 432 -13.91 23.14 1.65
CA TYR A 432 -15.00 22.53 2.42
C TYR A 432 -15.23 21.06 2.04
N LYS A 433 -15.20 20.73 0.75
CA LYS A 433 -15.34 19.34 0.27
C LYS A 433 -14.25 18.42 0.82
N GLY A 434 -13.00 18.89 0.86
CA GLY A 434 -11.88 18.18 1.47
C GLY A 434 -12.09 17.93 2.97
N ALA A 435 -12.51 18.95 3.71
CA ALA A 435 -12.75 18.83 5.14
C ALA A 435 -13.93 17.92 5.48
N VAL A 436 -15.04 18.04 4.73
CA VAL A 436 -16.21 17.16 4.84
C VAL A 436 -15.82 15.72 4.59
N ASN A 437 -14.97 15.45 3.59
CA ASN A 437 -14.53 14.10 3.31
C ASN A 437 -13.86 13.44 4.52
N VAL A 438 -12.93 14.14 5.17
CA VAL A 438 -12.29 13.64 6.40
C VAL A 438 -13.33 13.38 7.50
N ILE A 439 -14.29 14.28 7.69
CA ILE A 439 -15.32 14.05 8.73
C ILE A 439 -16.13 12.78 8.42
N ILE A 440 -16.47 12.57 7.14
CA ILE A 440 -17.22 11.39 6.68
C ILE A 440 -16.40 10.11 6.86
N ASP A 441 -15.11 10.13 6.54
CA ASP A 441 -14.25 8.94 6.59
C ASP A 441 -14.12 8.43 8.04
N PHE A 442 -14.14 9.34 9.03
CA PHE A 442 -14.14 8.98 10.46
C PHE A 442 -15.55 8.87 11.07
N TRP A 443 -16.60 8.80 10.24
CA TRP A 443 -18.01 8.84 10.69
C TRP A 443 -18.49 7.48 11.21
N GLY A 444 -18.07 7.11 12.42
CA GLY A 444 -18.57 5.93 13.12
C GLY A 444 -20.02 6.07 13.64
N PRO A 445 -20.63 4.98 14.15
CA PRO A 445 -22.03 4.91 14.62
C PRO A 445 -22.42 5.93 15.71
N ASN A 446 -21.46 6.66 16.29
CA ASN A 446 -21.64 7.62 17.38
C ASN A 446 -21.61 9.11 16.97
N LEU A 447 -21.42 9.47 15.68
CA LEU A 447 -21.03 10.84 15.29
C LEU A 447 -22.12 11.80 14.80
N LYS A 448 -23.41 11.49 15.01
CA LYS A 448 -24.48 12.49 15.31
C LYS A 448 -24.56 13.73 14.39
N GLY A 449 -24.13 13.66 13.12
CA GLY A 449 -24.26 14.75 12.15
C GLY A 449 -23.12 15.79 12.10
N GLN A 450 -21.89 15.50 12.57
CA GLN A 450 -20.78 16.47 12.56
C GLN A 450 -20.49 17.09 11.17
N ALA A 451 -20.57 16.32 10.09
CA ALA A 451 -20.41 16.84 8.72
C ALA A 451 -21.52 17.86 8.38
N SER A 452 -22.76 17.57 8.78
CA SER A 452 -23.89 18.48 8.64
C SER A 452 -23.75 19.73 9.52
N GLU A 453 -23.14 19.64 10.70
CA GLU A 453 -22.83 20.79 11.57
C GLU A 453 -21.81 21.74 10.93
N LEU A 454 -20.81 21.21 10.21
CA LEU A 454 -19.92 22.04 9.40
C LEU A 454 -20.71 22.80 8.33
N CYS A 455 -21.55 22.12 7.54
CA CYS A 455 -22.32 22.78 6.50
C CYS A 455 -23.32 23.83 7.06
N LYS A 456 -23.92 23.59 8.24
CA LYS A 456 -24.81 24.55 8.92
C LYS A 456 -24.15 25.90 9.16
N LYS A 457 -22.86 25.88 9.51
CA LYS A 457 -22.06 27.07 9.86
C LYS A 457 -21.62 27.88 8.64
N ILE A 458 -21.71 27.34 7.42
CA ILE A 458 -21.40 28.09 6.20
C ILE A 458 -22.50 29.12 5.94
N ILE A 459 -22.17 30.42 5.92
CA ILE A 459 -23.16 31.50 5.80
C ILE A 459 -23.62 31.68 4.34
N ASN A 460 -22.70 31.58 3.38
CA ASN A 460 -23.00 31.76 1.97
C ASN A 460 -23.88 30.59 1.46
N ALA A 461 -25.03 30.90 0.87
CA ALA A 461 -26.00 29.91 0.43
C ALA A 461 -25.46 28.95 -0.66
N THR A 462 -24.63 29.46 -1.58
CA THR A 462 -24.02 28.65 -2.64
C THR A 462 -23.04 27.63 -2.05
N HIS A 463 -22.11 28.10 -1.21
CA HIS A 463 -21.14 27.21 -0.56
C HIS A 463 -21.81 26.22 0.40
N LYS A 464 -22.85 26.65 1.11
CA LYS A 464 -23.67 25.77 1.96
C LYS A 464 -24.32 24.66 1.15
N ASN A 465 -24.92 24.99 0.00
CA ASN A 465 -25.51 24.00 -0.89
C ASN A 465 -24.45 23.00 -1.39
N ASN A 466 -23.28 23.48 -1.83
CA ASN A 466 -22.19 22.63 -2.31
C ASN A 466 -21.64 21.70 -1.23
N CYS A 467 -21.56 22.17 0.02
CA CYS A 467 -21.20 21.36 1.18
C CYS A 467 -22.20 20.21 1.40
N TYR A 468 -23.51 20.51 1.41
CA TYR A 468 -24.54 19.48 1.56
C TYR A 468 -24.59 18.50 0.38
N SER A 469 -24.40 18.98 -0.86
CA SER A 469 -24.27 18.11 -2.05
C SER A 469 -23.10 17.14 -1.89
N SER A 470 -21.96 17.61 -1.38
CA SER A 470 -20.78 16.77 -1.17
C SER A 470 -21.03 15.63 -0.18
N ILE A 471 -21.85 15.86 0.84
CA ILE A 471 -22.29 14.79 1.75
C ILE A 471 -23.27 13.86 1.02
N ALA A 472 -24.30 14.42 0.37
CA ALA A 472 -25.36 13.66 -0.30
C ALA A 472 -24.83 12.67 -1.35
N GLU A 473 -23.89 13.12 -2.19
CA GLU A 473 -23.26 12.31 -3.24
C GLU A 473 -22.50 11.09 -2.71
N ARG A 474 -22.05 11.11 -1.45
CA ARG A 474 -21.28 10.01 -0.84
C ARG A 474 -22.15 8.99 -0.11
N ILE A 475 -23.37 9.35 0.29
CA ILE A 475 -24.20 8.53 1.20
C ILE A 475 -24.53 7.15 0.63
N SER A 476 -24.71 7.01 -0.69
CA SER A 476 -24.95 5.72 -1.33
C SER A 476 -23.74 4.77 -1.22
N GLY A 477 -22.52 5.30 -1.22
CA GLY A 477 -21.30 4.52 -1.06
C GLY A 477 -20.98 4.15 0.40
N LEU A 478 -21.53 4.87 1.38
CA LEU A 478 -21.23 4.66 2.82
C LEU A 478 -21.98 3.47 3.43
N SER A 479 -23.19 3.16 2.96
CA SER A 479 -23.97 2.05 3.49
C SER A 479 -25.04 1.57 2.52
N ASN A 480 -25.16 0.25 2.37
CA ASN A 480 -26.26 -0.39 1.66
C ASN A 480 -27.58 -0.36 2.47
N ASP A 481 -27.56 -0.03 3.77
CA ASP A 481 -28.76 0.08 4.60
C ASP A 481 -29.47 1.44 4.41
N LYS A 482 -30.68 1.39 3.84
CA LYS A 482 -31.53 2.56 3.62
C LYS A 482 -31.84 3.33 4.91
N ASN A 483 -32.00 2.65 6.05
CA ASN A 483 -32.30 3.30 7.32
C ASN A 483 -31.12 4.14 7.80
N ILE A 484 -29.89 3.63 7.61
CA ILE A 484 -28.67 4.38 7.92
C ILE A 484 -28.58 5.62 7.05
N ARG A 485 -28.83 5.48 5.74
CA ARG A 485 -28.85 6.63 4.81
C ARG A 485 -29.89 7.68 5.18
N GLU A 486 -31.11 7.27 5.55
CA GLU A 486 -32.17 8.20 6.01
C GLU A 486 -31.80 8.87 7.35
N MET A 487 -31.19 8.15 8.29
CA MET A 487 -30.70 8.75 9.54
C MET A 487 -29.68 9.86 9.27
N ILE A 488 -28.77 9.68 8.31
CA ILE A 488 -27.83 10.71 7.88
C ILE A 488 -28.58 11.91 7.28
N CYS A 489 -29.51 11.68 6.35
CA CYS A 489 -30.28 12.76 5.74
C CYS A 489 -31.07 13.59 6.76
N ASN A 490 -31.55 12.99 7.85
CA ASN A 490 -32.25 13.71 8.91
C ASN A 490 -31.36 14.68 9.70
N THR A 491 -30.03 14.59 9.57
CA THR A 491 -29.08 15.55 10.18
C THR A 491 -28.96 16.86 9.40
N PHE A 492 -29.41 16.90 8.14
CA PHE A 492 -29.35 18.07 7.27
C PHE A 492 -30.39 19.11 7.69
N GLU A 493 -30.12 20.39 7.43
CA GLU A 493 -31.14 21.43 7.51
C GLU A 493 -32.32 21.09 6.57
N LEU A 494 -33.55 21.44 6.98
CA LEU A 494 -34.80 21.04 6.30
C LEU A 494 -34.78 21.30 4.80
N THR A 495 -34.24 22.44 4.37
CA THR A 495 -34.15 22.84 2.96
C THR A 495 -33.29 21.89 2.11
N TYR A 496 -32.30 21.22 2.71
CA TYR A 496 -31.36 20.32 2.01
C TYR A 496 -31.68 18.84 2.21
N GLN A 497 -32.66 18.46 3.03
CA GLN A 497 -33.02 17.05 3.21
C GLN A 497 -33.47 16.39 1.91
N LYS A 498 -34.18 17.14 1.04
CA LYS A 498 -34.62 16.64 -0.27
C LYS A 498 -33.44 16.31 -1.18
N LEU A 499 -32.38 17.13 -1.14
CA LEU A 499 -31.14 16.89 -1.89
C LEU A 499 -30.51 15.54 -1.48
N CYS A 500 -30.43 15.28 -0.18
CA CYS A 500 -29.91 14.04 0.36
C CYS A 500 -30.73 12.80 -0.08
N ARG A 501 -32.06 12.88 0.02
CA ARG A 501 -32.98 11.78 -0.30
C ARG A 501 -33.02 11.38 -1.79
N ILE A 502 -32.43 12.16 -2.68
CA ILE A 502 -32.21 11.74 -4.08
C ILE A 502 -31.25 10.55 -4.12
N TYR A 503 -30.26 10.50 -3.23
CA TYR A 503 -29.21 9.49 -3.19
C TYR A 503 -29.50 8.34 -2.22
N THR A 504 -30.69 8.32 -1.56
CA THR A 504 -31.07 7.26 -0.63
C THR A 504 -31.89 6.13 -1.26
N ASN A 505 -32.52 6.40 -2.41
CA ASN A 505 -33.47 5.49 -3.07
C ASN A 505 -32.82 4.47 -3.98
#